data_AF-A0A4R9JLM4-F1
#
_entry.id   AF-A0A4R9JLM4-F1
#
_cell.length_a   1.000
_cell.length_b   1.000
_cell.length_c   1.000
_cell.angle_alpha   90.00
_cell.angle_beta   90.00
_cell.angle_gamma   90.00
#
_symmetry.space_group_name_H-M   'P 1'
#
loop_
_entity.id
_entity.type
_entity.pdbx_description
1 polymer ?
#
loop_
_entity_poly.entity_id
_entity_poly.type
_entity_poly.pdbx_seq_one_letter_code
_entity_poly.pdbx_strand_id
1 'polypeptide(L)'
;MNFDELIDSIKAKLYERISNPFLFSFTLLLISINWRFFYKLYLSDSISSIDEFLAKNPFKILEPALYSLAYVIITPLLTLFSEPYSELIKTITLYARNYLRKKYQEQEMSTIEEIENKYINEIQALREKLSLEKADYMNISNSLIKLFKTENSIPDDVDIQFFQCSNDLMIGDVALNLHNQAIRESASSGNPIIGLVIGKAGTNYVYVARKGKIESSLLDLRIIQNISRPGQYYLSRTTFSRLEELPANAIGSFQIIGELNEDGSFCISLSSLSKK
;
A
#
# COMPACT_ATOMS: atom_id res chain seq x y z
N MET A 1 -29.63 -10.06 -55.37
CA MET A 1 -29.72 -8.69 -54.80
C MET A 1 -31.06 -8.63 -54.09
N ASN A 2 -31.04 -8.68 -52.76
CA ASN A 2 -32.25 -8.85 -51.98
C ASN A 2 -33.09 -7.57 -52.06
N PHE A 3 -34.40 -7.73 -52.18
CA PHE A 3 -35.34 -6.61 -52.33
C PHE A 3 -35.23 -5.65 -51.12
N ASP A 4 -34.90 -6.18 -49.96
CA ASP A 4 -34.67 -5.43 -48.71
C ASP A 4 -33.42 -4.53 -48.77
N GLU A 5 -32.32 -4.99 -49.37
CA GLU A 5 -31.12 -4.17 -49.56
C GLU A 5 -31.36 -3.00 -50.54
N LEU A 6 -32.25 -3.23 -51.51
CA LEU A 6 -32.68 -2.20 -52.46
C LEU A 6 -33.55 -1.15 -51.77
N ILE A 7 -34.47 -1.58 -50.90
CA ILE A 7 -35.32 -0.68 -50.10
C ILE A 7 -34.47 0.15 -49.12
N ASP A 8 -33.49 -0.46 -48.44
CA ASP A 8 -32.65 0.25 -47.49
C ASP A 8 -31.66 1.21 -48.18
N SER A 9 -31.15 0.85 -49.37
CA SER A 9 -30.36 1.78 -50.18
C SER A 9 -31.20 2.97 -50.67
N ILE A 10 -32.46 2.72 -51.08
CA ILE A 10 -33.39 3.77 -51.49
C ILE A 10 -33.74 4.67 -50.30
N LYS A 11 -34.02 4.10 -49.12
CA LYS A 11 -34.27 4.86 -47.88
C LYS A 11 -33.06 5.68 -47.47
N ALA A 12 -31.86 5.11 -47.46
CA ALA A 12 -30.64 5.83 -47.11
C ALA A 12 -30.38 7.00 -48.06
N LYS A 13 -30.52 6.80 -49.37
CA LYS A 13 -30.40 7.87 -50.38
C LYS A 13 -31.52 8.91 -50.29
N LEU A 14 -32.72 8.53 -49.86
CA LEU A 14 -33.82 9.46 -49.57
C LEU A 14 -33.53 10.28 -48.31
N TYR A 15 -33.07 9.66 -47.23
CA TYR A 15 -32.68 10.36 -45.99
C TYR A 15 -31.56 11.36 -46.25
N GLU A 16 -30.53 10.99 -47.01
CA GLU A 16 -29.41 11.87 -47.37
C GLU A 16 -29.84 13.05 -48.26
N ARG A 17 -30.87 12.87 -49.09
CA ARG A 17 -31.45 13.92 -49.94
C ARG A 17 -32.45 14.81 -49.20
N ILE A 18 -33.20 14.25 -48.23
CA ILE A 18 -34.12 14.99 -47.35
C ILE A 18 -33.33 15.81 -46.32
N SER A 19 -32.18 15.30 -45.85
CA SER A 19 -31.30 16.01 -44.91
C SER A 19 -30.54 17.17 -45.56
N ASN A 20 -30.45 17.22 -46.89
CA ASN A 20 -29.90 18.37 -47.60
C ASN A 20 -31.02 19.40 -47.83
N PRO A 21 -31.05 20.53 -47.10
CA PRO A 21 -32.16 21.46 -47.13
C PRO A 21 -32.42 21.97 -48.55
N PHE A 22 -31.38 22.14 -49.37
CA PHE A 22 -31.50 22.66 -50.72
C PHE A 22 -32.14 21.67 -51.70
N LEU A 23 -31.73 20.39 -51.64
CA LEU A 23 -32.30 19.34 -52.49
C LEU A 23 -33.75 19.04 -52.09
N PHE A 24 -34.04 19.01 -50.80
CA PHE A 24 -35.41 18.83 -50.31
C PHE A 24 -36.31 20.00 -50.73
N SER A 25 -35.83 21.24 -50.55
CA SER A 25 -36.51 22.46 -51.01
C SER A 25 -36.79 22.44 -52.52
N PHE A 26 -35.80 22.03 -53.32
CA PHE A 26 -35.95 21.91 -54.77
C PHE A 26 -36.95 20.82 -55.16
N THR A 27 -36.94 19.66 -54.50
CA THR A 27 -37.92 18.61 -54.76
C THR A 27 -39.34 19.02 -54.38
N LEU A 28 -39.52 19.70 -53.25
CA LEU A 28 -40.81 20.27 -52.85
C LEU A 28 -41.28 21.35 -53.82
N LEU A 29 -40.39 22.25 -54.24
CA LEU A 29 -40.69 23.28 -55.24
C LEU A 29 -41.08 22.65 -56.59
N LEU A 30 -40.36 21.63 -57.04
CA LEU A 30 -40.65 20.91 -58.28
C LEU A 30 -42.02 20.24 -58.22
N ILE A 31 -42.35 19.57 -57.11
CA ILE A 31 -43.66 18.94 -56.87
C ILE A 31 -44.76 20.00 -56.76
N SER A 32 -44.50 21.09 -56.04
CA SER A 32 -45.44 22.21 -55.86
C SER A 32 -45.71 22.99 -57.14
N ILE A 33 -44.76 23.10 -58.07
CA ILE A 33 -44.96 23.77 -59.37
C ILE A 33 -45.67 22.82 -60.35
N ASN A 34 -45.32 21.54 -60.33
CA ASN A 34 -45.85 20.54 -61.25
C ASN A 34 -47.03 19.74 -60.66
N TRP A 35 -47.65 20.22 -59.58
CA TRP A 35 -48.66 19.50 -58.81
C TRP A 35 -49.84 19.04 -59.68
N ARG A 36 -50.18 19.80 -60.74
CA ARG A 36 -51.21 19.46 -61.73
C ARG A 36 -50.94 18.12 -62.42
N PHE A 37 -49.68 17.83 -62.75
CA PHE A 37 -49.28 16.59 -63.40
C PHE A 37 -49.30 15.41 -62.42
N PHE A 38 -48.89 15.64 -61.16
CA PHE A 38 -48.94 14.63 -60.12
C PHE A 38 -50.39 14.30 -59.71
N TYR A 39 -51.26 15.29 -59.62
CA TYR A 39 -52.69 15.11 -59.34
C TYR A 39 -53.37 14.26 -60.43
N LYS A 40 -53.05 14.51 -61.71
CA LYS A 40 -53.51 13.69 -62.84
C LYS A 40 -53.05 12.24 -62.73
N LEU A 41 -51.78 12.02 -62.36
CA LEU A 41 -51.20 10.69 -62.19
C LEU A 41 -51.87 9.90 -61.05
N TYR A 42 -52.34 10.58 -60.00
CA TYR A 42 -52.86 9.93 -58.79
C TYR A 42 -54.37 9.70 -58.80
N LEU A 43 -55.16 10.63 -59.36
CA LEU A 43 -56.62 10.58 -59.32
C LEU A 43 -57.27 10.16 -60.65
N SER A 44 -56.49 10.01 -61.73
CA SER A 44 -56.97 9.60 -63.06
C SER A 44 -58.06 10.51 -63.68
N ASP A 45 -58.21 11.73 -63.16
CA ASP A 45 -59.27 12.66 -63.55
C ASP A 45 -58.88 13.50 -64.80
N SER A 46 -59.89 14.02 -65.52
CA SER A 46 -59.65 14.81 -66.73
C SER A 46 -59.11 16.22 -66.42
N ILE A 47 -58.07 16.68 -67.12
CA ILE A 47 -57.40 17.99 -66.91
C ILE A 47 -58.40 19.16 -67.00
N SER A 48 -59.45 19.01 -67.80
CA SER A 48 -60.49 20.01 -68.05
C SER A 48 -61.19 20.51 -66.78
N SER A 49 -61.47 19.65 -65.79
CA SER A 49 -62.16 20.05 -64.56
C SER A 49 -61.27 20.88 -63.63
N ILE A 50 -59.97 20.60 -63.63
CA ILE A 50 -58.95 21.31 -62.84
C ILE A 50 -58.68 22.68 -63.44
N ASP A 51 -58.53 22.76 -64.77
CA ASP A 51 -58.33 24.05 -65.45
C ASP A 51 -59.55 24.97 -65.31
N GLU A 52 -60.77 24.42 -65.30
CA GLU A 52 -62.00 25.18 -65.05
C GLU A 52 -62.10 25.67 -63.59
N PHE A 53 -61.66 24.87 -62.62
CA PHE A 53 -61.57 25.27 -61.21
C PHE A 53 -60.50 26.35 -60.97
N LEU A 54 -59.35 26.26 -61.65
CA LEU A 54 -58.26 27.22 -61.56
C LEU A 54 -58.56 28.51 -62.32
N ALA A 55 -59.33 28.45 -63.41
CA ALA A 55 -59.85 29.63 -64.08
C ALA A 55 -60.79 30.43 -63.17
N LYS A 56 -61.57 29.76 -62.32
CA LYS A 56 -62.42 30.40 -61.30
C LYS A 56 -61.64 30.90 -60.08
N ASN A 57 -60.53 30.26 -59.73
CA ASN A 57 -59.71 30.58 -58.54
C ASN A 57 -58.21 30.63 -58.87
N PRO A 58 -57.73 31.67 -59.57
CA PRO A 58 -56.37 31.72 -60.09
C PRO A 58 -55.29 31.74 -58.99
N PHE A 59 -55.61 32.27 -57.80
CA PHE A 59 -54.66 32.37 -56.69
C PHE A 59 -54.32 31.04 -56.02
N LYS A 60 -55.17 30.00 -56.15
CA LYS A 60 -54.90 28.67 -55.57
C LYS A 60 -53.73 27.93 -56.23
N ILE A 61 -53.26 28.40 -57.39
CA ILE A 61 -52.06 27.87 -58.06
C ILE A 61 -50.80 28.18 -57.25
N LEU A 62 -50.77 29.33 -56.55
CA LEU A 62 -49.60 29.81 -55.81
C LEU A 62 -49.49 29.22 -54.40
N GLU A 63 -50.57 28.64 -53.86
CA GLU A 63 -50.64 28.14 -52.48
C GLU A 63 -49.55 27.08 -52.18
N PRO A 64 -49.37 26.02 -53.01
CA PRO A 64 -48.33 25.01 -52.76
C PRO A 64 -46.90 25.56 -52.85
N ALA A 65 -46.68 26.56 -53.72
CA ALA A 65 -45.39 27.24 -53.84
C ALA A 65 -45.12 28.11 -52.60
N LEU A 66 -46.13 28.82 -52.10
CA LEU A 66 -46.06 29.60 -50.86
C LEU A 66 -45.82 28.71 -49.63
N TYR A 67 -46.48 27.56 -49.53
CA TYR A 67 -46.22 26.59 -48.45
C TYR A 67 -44.80 26.04 -48.51
N SER A 68 -44.29 25.73 -49.72
CA SER A 68 -42.90 25.28 -49.87
C SER A 68 -41.91 26.36 -49.45
N LEU A 69 -42.11 27.62 -49.87
CA LEU A 69 -41.28 28.74 -49.46
C LEU A 69 -41.32 28.98 -47.95
N ALA A 70 -42.51 28.92 -47.35
CA ALA A 70 -42.68 29.07 -45.91
C ALA A 70 -41.92 27.98 -45.14
N TYR A 71 -42.01 26.72 -45.58
CA TYR A 71 -41.29 25.61 -44.94
C TYR A 71 -39.76 25.79 -45.00
N VAL A 72 -39.25 26.22 -46.15
CA VAL A 72 -37.81 26.43 -46.38
C VAL A 72 -37.26 27.60 -45.58
N ILE A 73 -38.07 28.62 -45.30
CA ILE A 73 -37.62 29.77 -44.51
C ILE A 73 -37.79 29.50 -43.01
N ILE A 74 -38.94 28.99 -42.60
CA ILE A 74 -39.29 28.86 -41.17
C ILE A 74 -38.50 27.74 -40.50
N THR A 75 -38.28 26.61 -41.18
CA THR A 75 -37.62 25.45 -40.55
C THR A 75 -36.16 25.74 -40.19
N PRO A 76 -35.32 26.33 -41.08
CA PRO A 76 -33.96 26.72 -40.71
C PRO A 76 -33.90 27.82 -39.65
N LEU A 77 -34.86 28.75 -39.63
CA LEU A 77 -34.97 29.76 -38.59
C LEU A 77 -35.22 29.12 -37.22
N LEU A 78 -36.16 28.17 -37.12
CA LEU A 78 -36.44 27.44 -35.89
C LEU A 78 -35.23 26.62 -35.43
N THR A 79 -34.53 25.93 -36.34
CA THR A 79 -33.33 25.16 -35.96
C THR A 79 -32.23 26.08 -35.44
N LEU A 80 -31.99 27.23 -36.11
CA LEU A 80 -30.98 28.21 -35.74
C LEU A 80 -31.27 28.87 -34.38
N PHE A 81 -32.55 29.06 -34.04
CA PHE A 81 -32.93 29.50 -32.68
C PHE A 81 -32.81 28.39 -31.64
N SER A 82 -33.03 27.12 -31.99
CA SER A 82 -33.04 26.00 -31.03
C SER A 82 -31.65 25.46 -30.65
N GLU A 83 -30.71 25.45 -31.60
CA GLU A 83 -29.36 24.92 -31.40
C GLU A 83 -28.59 25.62 -30.24
N PRO A 84 -28.59 26.97 -30.14
CA PRO A 84 -27.91 27.68 -29.06
C PRO A 84 -28.43 27.29 -27.67
N TYR A 85 -29.75 27.12 -27.52
CA TYR A 85 -30.33 26.69 -26.24
C TYR A 85 -29.95 25.26 -25.90
N SER A 86 -29.87 24.36 -26.89
CA SER A 86 -29.46 22.98 -26.66
C SER A 86 -28.01 22.90 -26.16
N GLU A 87 -27.10 23.70 -26.73
CA GLU A 87 -25.70 23.76 -26.33
C GLU A 87 -25.51 24.43 -24.97
N LEU A 88 -26.32 25.45 -24.66
CA LEU A 88 -26.32 26.10 -23.35
C LEU A 88 -26.73 25.11 -22.25
N ILE A 89 -27.79 24.32 -22.48
CA ILE A 89 -28.23 23.28 -21.54
C ILE A 89 -27.15 22.20 -21.34
N LYS A 90 -26.49 21.74 -22.41
CA LYS A 90 -25.36 20.79 -22.31
C LYS A 90 -24.21 21.38 -21.50
N THR A 91 -23.89 22.66 -21.70
CA THR A 91 -22.80 23.32 -20.99
C THR A 91 -23.11 23.46 -19.50
N ILE A 92 -24.33 23.88 -19.15
CA ILE A 92 -24.77 23.99 -17.74
C ILE A 92 -24.73 22.63 -17.05
N THR A 93 -25.23 21.57 -17.69
CA THR A 93 -25.26 20.23 -17.11
C THR A 93 -23.85 19.67 -16.89
N LEU A 94 -22.92 19.90 -17.83
CA LEU A 94 -21.50 19.55 -17.66
C LEU A 94 -20.85 20.34 -16.52
N TYR A 95 -21.10 21.65 -16.44
CA TYR A 95 -20.57 22.50 -15.38
C TYR A 95 -21.06 22.04 -13.99
N ALA A 96 -22.37 21.82 -13.83
CA ALA A 96 -22.95 21.35 -12.59
C ALA A 96 -22.41 19.97 -12.18
N ARG A 97 -22.27 19.05 -13.14
CA ARG A 97 -21.67 17.72 -12.90
C ARG A 97 -20.22 17.82 -12.42
N ASN A 98 -19.42 18.66 -13.06
CA ASN A 98 -18.01 18.85 -12.70
C ASN A 98 -17.87 19.49 -11.32
N TYR A 99 -18.73 20.47 -11.00
CA TYR A 99 -18.76 21.10 -9.69
C TYR A 99 -19.09 20.10 -8.57
N LEU A 100 -20.15 19.29 -8.77
CA LEU A 100 -20.52 18.25 -7.79
C LEU A 100 -19.41 17.22 -7.62
N ARG A 101 -18.81 16.74 -8.71
CA ARG A 101 -17.70 15.78 -8.65
C ARG A 101 -16.52 16.32 -7.84
N LYS A 102 -16.14 17.58 -8.04
CA LYS A 102 -15.06 18.22 -7.28
C LYS A 102 -15.39 18.28 -5.79
N LYS A 103 -16.61 18.67 -5.44
CA LYS A 103 -17.06 18.74 -4.03
C LYS A 103 -17.05 17.38 -3.34
N TYR A 104 -17.48 16.32 -4.04
CA TYR A 104 -17.42 14.96 -3.51
C TYR A 104 -15.97 14.49 -3.29
N GLN A 105 -15.08 14.77 -4.23
CA GLN A 105 -13.66 14.45 -4.09
C GLN A 105 -13.00 15.17 -2.92
N GLU A 106 -13.29 16.46 -2.73
CA GLU A 106 -12.78 17.24 -1.59
C GLU A 106 -13.27 16.66 -0.24
N GLN A 107 -14.54 16.24 -0.18
CA GLN A 107 -15.11 15.63 1.03
C GLN A 107 -14.53 14.24 1.33
N GLU A 108 -14.31 13.41 0.29
CA GLU A 108 -13.63 12.12 0.47
C GLU A 108 -12.19 12.32 0.96
N MET A 109 -11.44 13.23 0.33
CA MET A 109 -10.06 13.53 0.74
C MET A 109 -9.98 14.06 2.18
N SER A 110 -10.90 14.94 2.60
CA SER A 110 -10.92 15.42 3.99
C SER A 110 -11.21 14.31 5.00
N THR A 111 -12.13 13.38 4.67
CA THR A 111 -12.39 12.23 5.55
C THR A 111 -11.21 11.27 5.64
N ILE A 112 -10.47 11.07 4.54
CA ILE A 112 -9.26 10.24 4.53
C ILE A 112 -8.17 10.89 5.38
N GLU A 113 -7.96 12.20 5.25
CA GLU A 113 -6.97 12.96 6.02
C GLU A 113 -7.29 12.95 7.53
N GLU A 114 -8.56 13.09 7.91
CA GLU A 114 -8.99 12.95 9.31
C GLU A 114 -8.71 11.56 9.89
N ILE A 115 -8.97 10.50 9.11
CA ILE A 115 -8.70 9.12 9.50
C ILE A 115 -7.19 8.88 9.64
N GLU A 116 -6.39 9.35 8.68
CA GLU A 116 -4.93 9.23 8.70
C GLU A 116 -4.34 9.93 9.92
N ASN A 117 -4.74 11.18 10.17
CA ASN A 117 -4.30 11.95 11.33
C ASN A 117 -4.66 11.26 12.66
N LYS A 118 -5.83 10.64 12.75
CA LYS A 118 -6.21 9.84 13.93
C LYS A 118 -5.25 8.68 14.16
N TYR A 119 -4.94 7.91 13.11
CA TYR A 119 -4.01 6.78 13.23
C TYR A 119 -2.58 7.22 13.53
N ILE A 120 -2.12 8.32 12.93
CA ILE A 120 -0.80 8.91 13.25
C ILE A 120 -0.71 9.26 14.72
N ASN A 121 -1.74 9.92 15.27
CA ASN A 121 -1.79 10.28 16.69
C ASN A 121 -1.82 9.04 17.60
N GLU A 122 -2.59 8.01 17.26
CA GLU A 122 -2.62 6.75 18.02
C GLU A 122 -1.26 6.05 18.02
N ILE A 123 -0.59 5.98 16.86
CA ILE A 123 0.76 5.40 16.74
C ILE A 123 1.76 6.21 17.56
N GLN A 124 1.69 7.53 17.53
CA GLN A 124 2.58 8.39 18.30
C GLN A 124 2.38 8.20 19.81
N ALA A 125 1.14 8.15 20.28
CA ALA A 125 0.83 7.88 21.69
C ALA A 125 1.36 6.51 22.14
N LEU A 126 1.24 5.47 21.30
CA LEU A 126 1.81 4.16 21.60
C LEU A 126 3.34 4.18 21.65
N ARG A 127 4.00 4.91 20.74
CA ARG A 127 5.46 5.08 20.76
C ARG A 127 5.94 5.78 22.02
N GLU A 128 5.26 6.84 22.43
CA GLU A 128 5.57 7.57 23.66
C GLU A 128 5.43 6.64 24.89
N LYS A 129 4.33 5.87 24.95
CA LYS A 129 4.11 4.91 26.04
C LYS A 129 5.20 3.82 26.11
N LEU A 130 5.57 3.26 24.96
CA LEU A 130 6.66 2.27 24.87
C LEU A 130 8.00 2.89 25.26
N SER A 131 8.25 4.15 24.90
CA SER A 131 9.48 4.85 25.28
C SER A 131 9.59 5.08 26.79
N LEU A 132 8.47 5.39 27.47
CA LEU A 132 8.39 5.52 28.92
C LEU A 132 8.63 4.16 29.60
N GLU A 133 7.92 3.11 29.17
CA GLU A 133 8.10 1.76 29.71
C GLU A 133 9.55 1.26 29.52
N LYS A 134 10.18 1.59 28.38
CA LYS A 134 11.58 1.27 28.14
C LYS A 134 12.51 2.03 29.08
N ALA A 135 12.25 3.31 29.36
CA ALA A 135 13.03 4.09 30.31
C ALA A 135 12.90 3.51 31.73
N ASP A 136 11.69 3.15 32.14
CA ASP A 136 11.42 2.53 33.44
C ASP A 136 12.13 1.17 33.57
N TYR A 137 12.05 0.32 32.53
CA TYR A 137 12.80 -0.94 32.49
C TYR A 137 14.31 -0.72 32.64
N MET A 138 14.88 0.24 31.92
CA MET A 138 16.32 0.55 31.99
C MET A 138 16.71 1.08 33.38
N ASN A 139 15.86 1.88 34.02
CA ASN A 139 16.09 2.38 35.37
C ASN A 139 16.07 1.25 36.40
N ILE A 140 15.09 0.34 36.30
CA ILE A 140 14.99 -0.83 37.16
C ILE A 140 16.17 -1.76 36.93
N SER A 141 16.52 -2.07 35.68
CA SER A 141 17.64 -2.96 35.35
C SER A 141 18.97 -2.40 35.87
N ASN A 142 19.21 -1.10 35.70
CA ASN A 142 20.43 -0.46 36.20
C ASN A 142 20.49 -0.48 37.73
N SER A 143 19.35 -0.28 38.40
CA SER A 143 19.28 -0.35 39.87
C SER A 143 19.57 -1.76 40.38
N LEU A 144 19.00 -2.79 39.73
CA LEU A 144 19.27 -4.18 40.04
C LEU A 144 20.74 -4.57 39.81
N ILE A 145 21.34 -4.11 38.71
CA ILE A 145 22.77 -4.34 38.44
C ILE A 145 23.64 -3.69 39.52
N LYS A 146 23.34 -2.46 39.94
CA LYS A 146 24.07 -1.77 41.02
C LYS A 146 23.94 -2.48 42.37
N LEU A 147 22.75 -2.96 42.70
CA LEU A 147 22.53 -3.76 43.92
C LEU A 147 23.35 -5.05 43.85
N PHE A 148 23.28 -5.78 42.74
CA PHE A 148 24.03 -7.02 42.54
C PHE A 148 25.55 -6.80 42.63
N LYS A 149 26.09 -5.73 42.02
CA LYS A 149 27.51 -5.39 42.13
C LYS A 149 27.92 -5.09 43.58
N THR A 150 27.10 -4.32 44.30
CA THR A 150 27.36 -3.96 45.70
C THR A 150 27.35 -5.18 46.62
N GLU A 151 26.35 -6.05 46.50
CA GLU A 151 26.23 -7.25 47.35
C GLU A 151 27.38 -8.23 47.13
N ASN A 152 27.84 -8.37 45.89
CA ASN A 152 28.86 -9.34 45.51
C ASN A 152 30.28 -8.75 45.40
N SER A 153 30.47 -7.49 45.83
CA SER A 153 31.76 -6.78 45.76
C SER A 153 32.43 -6.85 44.38
N ILE A 154 31.62 -6.78 43.31
CA ILE A 154 32.12 -6.90 41.94
C ILE A 154 32.76 -5.57 41.51
N PRO A 155 33.98 -5.58 40.97
CA PRO A 155 34.62 -4.35 40.52
C PRO A 155 33.89 -3.71 39.33
N ASP A 156 34.02 -2.39 39.21
CA ASP A 156 33.27 -1.58 38.24
C ASP A 156 33.66 -1.85 36.77
N ASP A 157 34.82 -2.46 36.54
CA ASP A 157 35.35 -2.84 35.24
C ASP A 157 34.63 -4.04 34.59
N VAL A 158 33.80 -4.77 35.35
CA VAL A 158 32.97 -5.86 34.84
C VAL A 158 31.68 -5.32 34.21
N ASP A 159 31.50 -5.58 32.91
CA ASP A 159 30.29 -5.23 32.16
C ASP A 159 29.22 -6.30 32.38
N ILE A 160 28.17 -5.96 33.13
CA ILE A 160 27.05 -6.83 33.47
C ILE A 160 25.79 -6.29 32.84
N GLN A 161 25.02 -7.17 32.20
CA GLN A 161 23.71 -6.86 31.64
C GLN A 161 22.63 -7.75 32.25
N PHE A 162 21.41 -7.21 32.31
CA PHE A 162 20.24 -7.89 32.85
C PHE A 162 19.31 -8.32 31.71
N PHE A 163 19.03 -9.62 31.62
CA PHE A 163 18.22 -10.20 30.55
C PHE A 163 17.10 -11.07 31.11
N GLN A 164 16.00 -11.14 30.37
CA GLN A 164 15.00 -12.17 30.57
C GLN A 164 15.56 -13.52 30.12
N CYS A 165 15.41 -14.57 30.93
CA CYS A 165 15.95 -15.91 30.64
C CYS A 165 14.87 -16.97 30.45
N SER A 166 15.22 -17.99 29.68
CA SER A 166 14.54 -19.29 29.73
C SER A 166 14.76 -19.99 31.08
N ASN A 167 13.81 -20.82 31.50
CA ASN A 167 13.87 -21.50 32.79
C ASN A 167 15.09 -22.41 32.96
N ASP A 168 15.60 -22.94 31.84
CA ASP A 168 16.64 -23.98 31.80
C ASP A 168 18.07 -23.42 31.92
N LEU A 169 18.22 -22.09 31.96
CA LEU A 169 19.50 -21.42 32.08
C LEU A 169 19.97 -21.38 33.54
N MET A 170 21.19 -21.85 33.79
CA MET A 170 21.80 -21.96 35.11
C MET A 170 22.97 -20.98 35.30
N ILE A 171 23.34 -20.75 36.56
CA ILE A 171 24.52 -19.94 36.90
C ILE A 171 25.77 -20.67 36.41
N GLY A 172 26.67 -19.92 35.77
CA GLY A 172 27.86 -20.44 35.13
C GLY A 172 27.66 -20.91 33.70
N ASP A 173 26.43 -20.98 33.16
CA ASP A 173 26.22 -21.29 31.75
C ASP A 173 26.61 -20.10 30.85
N VAL A 174 27.00 -20.40 29.61
CA VAL A 174 27.12 -19.38 28.55
C VAL A 174 25.74 -19.10 27.96
N ALA A 175 25.32 -17.84 27.97
CA ALA A 175 24.04 -17.40 27.44
C ALA A 175 24.15 -16.99 25.95
N LEU A 176 23.19 -17.46 25.15
CA LEU A 176 22.99 -17.07 23.75
C LEU A 176 21.73 -16.20 23.63
N ASN A 177 21.70 -15.29 22.65
CA ASN A 177 20.56 -14.43 22.40
C ASN A 177 19.62 -15.05 21.37
N LEU A 178 18.37 -15.29 21.79
CA LEU A 178 17.26 -15.60 20.90
C LEU A 178 16.13 -14.61 21.17
N HIS A 179 15.81 -13.75 20.20
CA HIS A 179 14.74 -12.75 20.32
C HIS A 179 14.82 -11.86 21.60
N ASN A 180 16.02 -11.41 21.97
CA ASN A 180 16.31 -10.65 23.20
C ASN A 180 16.11 -11.41 24.52
N GLN A 181 16.08 -12.75 24.46
CA GLN A 181 16.06 -13.61 25.63
C GLN A 181 17.38 -14.40 25.74
N ALA A 182 17.86 -14.54 26.97
CA ALA A 182 19.01 -15.36 27.31
C ALA A 182 18.58 -16.83 27.37
N ILE A 183 19.13 -17.64 26.45
CA ILE A 183 18.81 -19.06 26.33
C ILE A 183 20.06 -19.93 26.43
N ARG A 184 19.81 -21.20 26.74
CA ARG A 184 20.82 -22.25 26.82
C ARG A 184 20.86 -23.04 25.52
N GLU A 185 21.93 -22.92 24.75
CA GLU A 185 22.09 -23.59 23.46
C GLU A 185 23.57 -23.88 23.16
N SER A 186 23.86 -24.50 22.01
CA SER A 186 25.22 -24.84 21.58
C SER A 186 25.69 -23.84 20.54
N ALA A 187 27.00 -23.75 20.32
CA ALA A 187 27.55 -22.87 19.27
C ALA A 187 27.06 -23.20 17.85
N SER A 188 26.46 -24.39 17.64
CA SER A 188 25.93 -24.81 16.33
C SER A 188 24.63 -24.12 15.93
N SER A 189 23.89 -23.50 16.87
CA SER A 189 22.61 -22.85 16.57
C SER A 189 22.76 -21.55 15.77
N GLY A 190 23.97 -20.98 15.70
CA GLY A 190 24.24 -19.72 15.00
C GLY A 190 23.73 -18.47 15.73
N ASN A 191 23.16 -18.63 16.93
CA ASN A 191 22.73 -17.52 17.76
C ASN A 191 23.93 -16.77 18.34
N PRO A 192 23.86 -15.43 18.49
CA PRO A 192 24.99 -14.66 19.00
C PRO A 192 25.18 -14.85 20.51
N ILE A 193 26.43 -15.01 20.94
CA ILE A 193 26.82 -15.14 22.35
C ILE A 193 26.62 -13.80 23.07
N ILE A 194 25.90 -13.83 24.18
CA ILE A 194 25.71 -12.67 25.06
C ILE A 194 26.89 -12.56 26.03
N GLY A 195 27.22 -13.65 26.71
CA GLY A 195 28.23 -13.71 27.76
C GLY A 195 28.02 -14.87 28.73
N LEU A 196 28.63 -14.79 29.92
CA LEU A 196 28.55 -15.80 30.98
C LEU A 196 27.51 -15.41 32.03
N VAL A 197 26.65 -16.35 32.44
CA VAL A 197 25.66 -16.12 33.49
C VAL A 197 26.36 -16.15 34.86
N ILE A 198 26.31 -15.04 35.57
CA ILE A 198 26.95 -14.89 36.89
C ILE A 198 25.96 -14.93 38.05
N GLY A 199 24.65 -14.77 37.77
CA GLY A 199 23.62 -14.77 38.79
C GLY A 199 22.23 -14.85 38.19
N LYS A 200 21.25 -15.25 39.01
CA LYS A 200 19.85 -15.38 38.61
C LYS A 200 18.95 -14.59 39.56
N ALA A 201 18.06 -13.77 39.01
CA ALA A 201 17.04 -13.04 39.77
C ALA A 201 15.68 -13.74 39.58
N GLY A 202 15.42 -14.75 40.42
CA GLY A 202 14.21 -15.58 40.34
C GLY A 202 14.27 -16.62 39.22
N THR A 203 13.14 -16.90 38.55
CA THR A 203 13.08 -17.89 37.47
C THR A 203 13.29 -17.29 36.09
N ASN A 204 12.96 -16.00 35.93
CA ASN A 204 12.74 -15.39 34.61
C ASN A 204 13.83 -14.40 34.21
N TYR A 205 14.79 -14.09 35.08
CA TYR A 205 15.83 -13.10 34.80
C TYR A 205 17.21 -13.55 35.26
N VAL A 206 18.25 -13.11 34.52
CA VAL A 206 19.66 -13.42 34.77
C VAL A 206 20.55 -12.19 34.64
N TYR A 207 21.64 -12.22 35.38
CA TYR A 207 22.78 -11.32 35.22
C TYR A 207 23.84 -12.00 34.36
N VAL A 208 24.22 -11.36 33.25
CA VAL A 208 25.20 -11.89 32.29
C VAL A 208 26.39 -10.94 32.23
N ALA A 209 27.58 -11.48 32.50
CA ALA A 209 28.84 -10.76 32.32
C ALA A 209 29.32 -10.88 30.87
N ARG A 210 29.57 -9.74 30.22
CA ARG A 210 30.04 -9.67 28.83
C ARG A 210 31.54 -9.44 28.73
N LYS A 211 32.12 -8.81 29.75
CA LYS A 211 33.53 -8.48 29.82
C LYS A 211 33.95 -8.27 31.27
N GLY A 212 35.21 -8.59 31.58
CA GLY A 212 35.82 -8.31 32.87
C GLY A 212 36.35 -9.56 33.56
N LYS A 213 37.09 -9.36 34.66
CA LYS A 213 37.64 -10.44 35.48
C LYS A 213 36.61 -10.85 36.53
N ILE A 214 36.19 -12.11 36.49
CA ILE A 214 35.34 -12.69 37.53
C ILE A 214 36.23 -13.46 38.50
N GLU A 215 36.13 -13.12 39.77
CA GLU A 215 36.82 -13.84 40.84
C GLU A 215 36.15 -15.19 41.13
N SER A 216 36.96 -16.17 41.55
CA SER A 216 36.48 -17.50 41.94
C SER A 216 35.57 -17.47 43.17
N SER A 217 35.64 -16.41 43.99
CA SER A 217 34.74 -16.13 45.11
C SER A 217 33.29 -15.95 44.67
N LEU A 218 33.08 -15.36 43.49
CA LEU A 218 31.75 -15.12 42.91
C LEU A 218 31.26 -16.32 42.12
N LEU A 219 32.13 -16.87 41.26
CA LEU A 219 31.78 -17.96 40.37
C LEU A 219 33.00 -18.84 40.10
N ASP A 220 33.02 -20.01 40.71
CA ASP A 220 34.06 -21.00 40.43
C ASP A 220 33.67 -21.89 39.24
N LEU A 221 34.09 -21.48 38.04
CA LEU A 221 33.90 -22.25 36.81
C LEU A 221 34.61 -23.60 36.84
N ARG A 222 35.64 -23.78 37.68
CA ARG A 222 36.31 -25.09 37.78
C ARG A 222 35.37 -26.14 38.33
N ILE A 223 34.56 -25.77 39.32
CA ILE A 223 33.58 -26.65 39.94
C ILE A 223 32.33 -26.76 39.06
N ILE A 224 31.79 -25.63 38.60
CA ILE A 224 30.49 -25.60 37.91
C ILE A 224 30.58 -26.21 36.52
N GLN A 225 31.64 -25.87 35.77
CA GLN A 225 31.82 -26.36 34.41
C GLN A 225 32.76 -27.58 34.31
N ASN A 226 33.36 -28.03 35.42
CA ASN A 226 34.35 -29.11 35.48
C ASN A 226 35.58 -28.84 34.60
N ILE A 227 36.15 -27.64 34.75
CA ILE A 227 37.29 -27.16 33.97
C ILE A 227 38.50 -27.03 34.89
N SER A 228 39.60 -27.70 34.58
CA SER A 228 40.76 -27.77 35.50
C SER A 228 42.03 -27.09 34.99
N ARG A 229 42.11 -26.75 33.70
CA ARG A 229 43.34 -26.25 33.07
C ARG A 229 43.27 -24.75 32.79
N PRO A 230 44.32 -23.97 33.10
CA PRO A 230 44.40 -22.59 32.64
C PRO A 230 44.52 -22.56 31.11
N GLY A 231 43.85 -21.61 30.46
CA GLY A 231 43.82 -21.52 29.00
C GLY A 231 42.60 -20.78 28.46
N GLN A 232 42.53 -20.66 27.13
CA GLN A 232 41.42 -20.01 26.43
C GLN A 232 40.27 -20.97 26.20
N TYR A 233 39.04 -20.49 26.43
CA TYR A 233 37.83 -21.29 26.37
C TYR A 233 36.84 -20.73 25.33
N TYR A 234 36.21 -21.63 24.58
CA TYR A 234 35.17 -21.33 23.59
C TYR A 234 33.89 -22.12 23.88
N LEU A 235 32.76 -21.70 23.32
CA LEU A 235 31.50 -22.42 23.47
C LEU A 235 31.51 -23.75 22.70
N SER A 236 31.22 -24.85 23.38
CA SER A 236 31.10 -26.17 22.76
C SER A 236 30.08 -26.15 21.61
N ARG A 237 30.45 -26.82 20.52
CA ARG A 237 29.54 -27.03 19.37
C ARG A 237 28.53 -28.13 19.62
N THR A 238 28.81 -29.04 20.56
CA THR A 238 28.02 -30.25 20.79
C THR A 238 27.26 -30.22 22.12
N THR A 239 27.84 -29.60 23.15
CA THR A 239 27.25 -29.54 24.48
C THR A 239 26.69 -28.16 24.78
N PHE A 240 25.44 -28.10 25.25
CA PHE A 240 24.74 -26.85 25.48
C PHE A 240 25.37 -26.03 26.61
N SER A 241 25.74 -24.78 26.30
CA SER A 241 26.29 -23.76 27.20
C SER A 241 27.57 -24.13 27.95
N ARG A 242 28.28 -25.19 27.52
CA ARG A 242 29.55 -25.64 28.10
C ARG A 242 30.75 -25.03 27.39
N LEU A 243 31.76 -24.67 28.17
CA LEU A 243 33.04 -24.22 27.64
C LEU A 243 33.96 -25.41 27.35
N GLU A 244 34.64 -25.36 26.22
CA GLU A 244 35.71 -26.29 25.84
C GLU A 244 37.03 -25.52 25.71
N GLU A 245 38.12 -26.16 26.13
CA GLU A 245 39.47 -25.61 25.99
C GLU A 245 39.85 -25.52 24.51
N LEU A 246 40.33 -24.37 24.06
CA LEU A 246 40.77 -24.17 22.69
C LEU A 246 42.03 -25.02 22.42
N PRO A 247 41.99 -26.00 21.50
CA PRO A 247 43.16 -26.81 21.20
C PRO A 247 44.26 -25.95 20.56
N ALA A 248 45.52 -26.19 20.92
CA ALA A 248 46.67 -25.43 20.41
C ALA A 248 46.74 -25.40 18.86
N ASN A 249 46.29 -26.49 18.22
CA ASN A 249 46.26 -26.68 16.76
C ASN A 249 44.87 -26.45 16.15
N ALA A 250 43.99 -25.68 16.80
CA ALA A 250 42.64 -25.44 16.29
C ALA A 250 42.67 -24.70 14.94
N ILE A 251 42.06 -25.30 13.91
CA ILE A 251 41.84 -24.73 12.58
C ILE A 251 40.35 -24.45 12.43
N GLY A 252 39.99 -23.25 11.97
CA GLY A 252 38.59 -22.82 11.80
C GLY A 252 38.22 -21.55 12.55
N SER A 253 36.92 -21.21 12.53
CA SER A 253 36.34 -20.08 13.26
C SER A 253 35.81 -20.50 14.63
N PHE A 254 36.31 -19.85 15.68
CA PHE A 254 35.90 -20.06 17.07
C PHE A 254 35.53 -18.71 17.71
N GLN A 255 34.49 -18.71 18.54
CA GLN A 255 34.16 -17.58 19.40
C GLN A 255 34.70 -17.86 20.79
N ILE A 256 35.83 -17.23 21.11
CA ILE A 256 36.46 -17.31 22.43
C ILE A 256 35.61 -16.48 23.38
N ILE A 257 35.29 -17.07 24.53
CA ILE A 257 34.47 -16.44 25.57
C ILE A 257 35.36 -15.80 26.62
N GLY A 258 36.47 -16.44 26.96
CA GLY A 258 37.38 -15.95 27.97
C GLY A 258 38.55 -16.88 28.24
N GLU A 259 39.34 -16.51 29.23
CA GLU A 259 40.52 -17.24 29.68
C GLU A 259 40.43 -17.56 31.18
N LEU A 260 40.71 -18.81 31.53
CA LEU A 260 40.85 -19.22 32.92
C LEU A 260 42.30 -19.01 33.36
N ASN A 261 42.50 -18.20 34.38
CA ASN A 261 43.81 -17.92 34.95
C ASN A 261 44.22 -18.97 35.99
N GLU A 262 45.52 -19.01 36.32
CA GLU A 262 46.07 -19.92 37.33
C GLU A 262 45.49 -19.69 38.74
N ASP A 263 45.18 -18.43 39.07
CA ASP A 263 44.53 -18.00 40.31
C ASP A 263 43.06 -18.46 40.43
N GLY A 264 42.49 -19.05 39.38
CA GLY A 264 41.10 -19.54 39.32
C GLY A 264 40.10 -18.47 38.90
N SER A 265 40.55 -17.25 38.65
CA SER A 265 39.71 -16.21 38.07
C SER A 265 39.45 -16.46 36.58
N PHE A 266 38.30 -16.03 36.09
CA PHE A 266 37.94 -16.13 34.69
C PHE A 266 37.82 -14.74 34.06
N CYS A 267 38.63 -14.48 33.03
CA CYS A 267 38.61 -13.21 32.30
C CYS A 267 37.73 -13.34 31.05
N ILE A 268 36.57 -12.69 31.05
CA ILE A 268 35.65 -12.72 29.91
C ILE A 268 36.13 -11.73 28.85
N SER A 269 36.42 -12.24 27.66
CA SER A 269 36.74 -11.47 26.47
C SER A 269 36.13 -12.15 25.25
N LEU A 270 34.96 -11.66 24.83
CA LEU A 270 34.29 -12.12 23.62
C LEU A 270 35.15 -11.73 22.40
N SER A 271 35.86 -12.69 21.81
CA SER A 271 36.70 -12.49 20.64
C SER A 271 36.48 -13.59 19.61
N SER A 272 36.62 -13.24 18.32
CA SER A 272 36.55 -14.22 17.25
C SER A 272 37.96 -14.58 16.79
N LEU A 273 38.28 -15.87 16.83
CA LEU A 273 39.52 -16.41 16.31
C LEU A 273 39.21 -17.11 14.98
N SER A 274 39.86 -16.67 13.91
CA SER A 274 39.86 -17.36 12.62
C SER A 274 41.29 -17.76 12.29
N LYS A 275 41.62 -19.03 12.49
CA LYS A 275 42.90 -19.61 12.07
C LYS A 275 42.69 -20.36 10.76
N LYS A 276 43.40 -19.92 9.73
CA LYS A 276 43.50 -20.59 8.42
C LYS A 276 44.58 -21.66 8.46
#